data_AF-A0A9W2XTK9-F1
#
_entry.id   AF-A0A9W2XTK9-F1
#
_cell.length_a   1.000
_cell.length_b   1.000
_cell.length_c   1.000
_cell.angle_alpha   90.00
_cell.angle_beta   90.00
_cell.angle_gamma   90.00
#
_symmetry.space_group_name_H-M   'P 1'
#
loop_
_entity.id
_entity.type
_entity.pdbx_description
1 polymer ?
#
loop_
_entity_poly.entity_id
_entity_poly.type
_entity_poly.pdbx_seq_one_letter_code
_entity_poly.pdbx_strand_id
1 'polypeptide(L)'
;MANVDLARVGKNVVKSADSGECVELQSLWQDQPVVLFFLRRFGCQICRWTASEISKLEPNLRAAAIYVDEKKKCYKDLGFKRYTALSVVPAALGKKVRDGAAKASAEGIQGNFSGDLLQSGGMLIVAKGGEKVLLHFIQDSPGDIVPLEDISSALSISANVEAGQKPVCNDDVCTR
;
A
#
# COMPACT_ATOMS: atom_id res chain seq x y z
N MET A 1 -10.49 -17.30 -0.23
CA MET A 1 -10.12 -15.94 0.19
C MET A 1 -10.20 -15.88 1.70
N ALA A 2 -9.18 -15.37 2.38
CA ALA A 2 -9.30 -15.12 3.82
C ALA A 2 -10.42 -14.10 4.03
N ASN A 3 -11.41 -14.46 4.86
CA ASN A 3 -12.52 -13.56 5.15
C ASN A 3 -11.98 -12.44 6.04
N VAL A 4 -11.88 -11.23 5.50
CA VAL A 4 -11.38 -10.07 6.24
C VAL A 4 -12.48 -9.62 7.20
N ASP A 5 -12.18 -9.65 8.49
CA ASP A 5 -13.07 -9.12 9.52
C ASP A 5 -12.90 -7.60 9.63
N LEU A 6 -13.73 -6.86 8.88
CA LEU A 6 -13.74 -5.40 8.88
C LEU A 6 -14.11 -4.80 10.24
N ALA A 7 -14.90 -5.49 11.06
CA ALA A 7 -15.25 -5.02 12.40
C ALA A 7 -14.05 -5.10 13.36
N ARG A 8 -13.19 -6.11 13.20
CA ARG A 8 -11.92 -6.22 13.92
C ARG A 8 -10.87 -5.25 13.38
N VAL A 9 -10.65 -5.25 12.07
CA VAL A 9 -9.62 -4.43 11.40
C VAL A 9 -9.95 -2.94 11.53
N GLY A 10 -11.23 -2.58 11.46
CA GLY A 10 -11.71 -1.20 11.57
C GLY A 10 -11.38 -0.51 12.91
N LYS A 11 -11.25 -1.28 13.99
CA LYS A 11 -10.87 -0.79 15.33
C LYS A 11 -9.38 -0.50 15.47
N ASN A 12 -8.58 -0.77 14.44
CA ASN A 12 -7.15 -0.47 14.48
C ASN A 12 -6.92 1.03 14.39
N VAL A 13 -6.06 1.55 15.26
CA VAL A 13 -5.72 2.96 15.28
C VAL A 13 -4.52 3.21 14.39
N VAL A 14 -4.65 4.18 13.49
CA VAL A 14 -3.60 4.65 12.60
C VAL A 14 -3.39 6.15 12.80
N LYS A 15 -2.15 6.59 12.66
CA LYS A 15 -1.75 7.99 12.86
C LYS A 15 -1.57 8.69 11.52
N SER A 16 -2.27 9.78 11.29
CA SER A 16 -2.06 10.63 10.11
C SER A 16 -0.62 11.18 10.12
N ALA A 17 0.09 11.03 9.00
CA ALA A 17 1.42 11.60 8.86
C ALA A 17 1.40 13.13 8.76
N ASP A 18 0.30 13.70 8.28
CA ASP A 18 0.16 15.14 8.05
C ASP A 18 -0.27 15.89 9.31
N SER A 19 -1.32 15.39 10.00
CA SER A 19 -1.87 16.05 11.20
C SER A 19 -1.34 15.49 12.51
N GLY A 20 -0.73 14.29 12.49
CA GLY A 20 -0.34 13.57 13.70
C GLY A 20 -1.52 12.98 14.49
N GLU A 21 -2.75 13.15 14.02
CA GLU A 21 -3.97 12.67 14.67
C GLU A 21 -4.09 11.14 14.56
N CYS A 22 -4.51 10.52 15.65
CA CYS A 22 -4.81 9.09 15.70
C CYS A 22 -6.29 8.86 15.42
N VAL A 23 -6.61 8.09 14.39
CA VAL A 23 -7.98 7.74 14.00
C VAL A 23 -8.17 6.23 13.95
N GLU A 24 -9.39 5.76 14.19
CA GLU A 24 -9.74 4.37 13.89
C GLU A 24 -9.81 4.17 12.38
N LEU A 25 -9.28 3.06 11.87
CA LEU A 25 -9.21 2.78 10.45
C LEU A 25 -10.61 2.79 9.79
N GLN A 26 -11.64 2.40 10.54
CA GLN A 26 -13.02 2.41 10.03
C GLN A 26 -13.54 3.79 9.66
N SER A 27 -13.02 4.87 10.25
CA SER A 27 -13.46 6.23 9.92
C SER A 27 -13.16 6.57 8.45
N LEU A 28 -12.13 5.96 7.87
CA LEU A 28 -11.67 6.24 6.50
C LEU A 28 -12.66 5.79 5.42
N TRP A 29 -13.49 4.78 5.72
CA TRP A 29 -14.46 4.21 4.77
C TRP A 29 -15.91 4.45 5.14
N GLN A 30 -16.22 5.24 6.18
CA GLN A 30 -17.61 5.52 6.58
C GLN A 30 -18.39 6.19 5.43
N ASP A 31 -17.83 7.26 4.87
CA ASP A 31 -18.56 8.11 3.93
C ASP A 31 -18.27 7.83 2.45
N GLN A 32 -17.24 7.03 2.17
CA GLN A 32 -16.74 6.75 0.83
C GLN A 32 -16.02 5.40 0.75
N PRO A 33 -15.94 4.77 -0.45
CA PRO A 33 -15.01 3.67 -0.65
C PRO A 33 -13.57 4.16 -0.50
N VAL A 34 -12.69 3.28 -0.01
CA VAL A 34 -11.27 3.63 0.21
C VAL A 34 -10.35 2.56 -0.36
N VAL A 35 -9.23 2.99 -0.92
CA VAL A 35 -8.09 2.14 -1.25
C VAL A 35 -7.03 2.31 -0.17
N LEU A 36 -6.75 1.24 0.55
CA LEU A 36 -5.69 1.19 1.54
C LEU A 36 -4.51 0.42 0.95
N PHE A 37 -3.46 1.14 0.58
CA PHE A 37 -2.21 0.56 0.12
C PHE A 37 -1.22 0.41 1.27
N PHE A 38 -0.85 -0.83 1.59
CA PHE A 38 0.06 -1.17 2.68
C PHE A 38 1.49 -1.28 2.14
N LEU A 39 2.28 -0.24 2.40
CA LEU A 39 3.70 -0.18 2.05
C LEU A 39 4.53 -1.09 2.95
N ARG A 40 5.41 -1.92 2.37
CA ARG A 40 6.37 -2.72 3.15
C ARG A 40 7.25 -1.85 4.06
N ARG A 41 7.73 -0.75 3.48
CA ARG A 41 8.52 0.31 4.11
C ARG A 41 8.61 1.49 3.15
N PHE A 42 8.66 2.71 3.68
CA PHE A 42 8.82 3.93 2.88
C PHE A 42 10.16 3.97 2.14
N GLY A 43 11.20 3.34 2.68
CA GLY A 43 12.52 3.21 2.05
C GLY A 43 12.59 2.35 0.78
N CYS A 44 11.55 1.56 0.48
CA CYS A 44 11.61 0.57 -0.60
C CYS A 44 11.32 1.19 -1.96
N GLN A 45 12.27 1.04 -2.89
CA GLN A 45 12.15 1.56 -4.26
C GLN A 45 10.88 1.07 -4.97
N ILE A 46 10.59 -0.23 -4.88
CA ILE A 46 9.39 -0.82 -5.51
C ILE A 46 8.12 -0.25 -4.87
N CYS A 47 8.07 -0.15 -3.54
CA CYS A 47 6.90 0.39 -2.85
C CYS A 47 6.63 1.84 -3.23
N ARG A 48 7.68 2.67 -3.39
CA ARG A 48 7.54 4.05 -3.87
C ARG A 48 7.06 4.13 -5.30
N TRP A 49 7.61 3.29 -6.17
CA TRP A 49 7.15 3.24 -7.56
C TRP A 49 5.69 2.79 -7.62
N THR A 50 5.29 1.75 -6.90
CA THR A 50 3.89 1.33 -6.81
C THR A 50 2.98 2.44 -6.26
N ALA A 51 3.43 3.17 -5.24
CA ALA A 51 2.68 4.33 -4.74
C ALA A 51 2.55 5.43 -5.82
N SER A 52 3.58 5.66 -6.62
CA SER A 52 3.54 6.57 -7.77
C SER A 52 2.66 6.07 -8.91
N GLU A 53 2.51 4.76 -9.09
CA GLU A 53 1.55 4.19 -10.05
C GLU A 53 0.12 4.38 -9.54
N ILE A 54 -0.13 4.09 -8.26
CA ILE A 54 -1.46 4.25 -7.64
C ILE A 54 -1.86 5.72 -7.61
N SER A 55 -0.92 6.66 -7.42
CA SER A 55 -1.25 8.10 -7.45
C SER A 55 -1.73 8.57 -8.82
N LYS A 56 -1.51 7.82 -9.91
CA LYS A 56 -2.12 8.09 -11.22
C LYS A 56 -3.65 7.96 -11.20
N LEU A 57 -4.20 7.29 -10.19
CA LEU A 57 -5.63 7.21 -9.94
C LEU A 57 -6.16 8.43 -9.15
N GLU A 58 -5.30 9.28 -8.59
CA GLU A 58 -5.72 10.45 -7.80
C GLU A 58 -6.71 11.37 -8.51
N PRO A 59 -6.63 11.64 -9.83
CA PRO A 59 -7.67 12.42 -10.51
C PRO A 59 -9.08 11.83 -10.38
N ASN A 60 -9.18 10.52 -10.15
CA ASN A 60 -10.43 9.79 -9.95
C ASN A 60 -10.71 9.49 -8.47
N LEU A 61 -9.82 9.88 -7.55
CA LEU A 61 -9.96 9.71 -6.11
C LEU A 61 -10.13 11.08 -5.42
N ARG A 62 -10.92 11.13 -4.34
CA ARG A 62 -11.23 12.41 -3.68
C ARG A 62 -10.08 12.96 -2.84
N ALA A 63 -9.25 12.09 -2.28
CA ALA A 63 -8.15 12.47 -1.41
C ALA A 63 -7.14 11.32 -1.30
N ALA A 64 -5.86 11.67 -1.18
CA ALA A 64 -4.80 10.77 -0.79
C ALA A 64 -4.19 11.25 0.53
N ALA A 65 -4.02 10.35 1.48
CA ALA A 65 -3.46 10.64 2.79
C ALA A 65 -2.57 9.49 3.25
N ILE A 66 -1.51 9.82 3.98
CA ILE A 66 -0.56 8.84 4.51
C ILE A 66 -0.86 8.60 5.99
N TYR A 67 -0.96 7.33 6.36
CA TYR A 67 -1.16 6.90 7.73
C TYR A 67 -0.07 5.93 8.18
N VAL A 68 0.26 5.99 9.46
CA VAL A 68 1.26 5.14 10.11
C VAL A 68 0.55 4.23 11.12
N ASP A 69 0.67 2.92 10.90
CA ASP A 69 0.29 1.89 11.87
C ASP A 69 1.50 1.56 12.76
N GLU A 70 1.69 2.39 13.81
CA GLU A 70 2.85 2.28 14.71
C GLU A 70 2.97 0.90 15.37
N LYS A 71 1.84 0.20 15.57
CA LYS A 71 1.79 -1.13 16.21
C LYS A 71 1.81 -2.29 15.22
N LYS A 72 1.81 -2.00 13.91
CA LYS A 72 1.65 -2.99 12.82
C LYS A 72 0.43 -3.90 13.04
N LYS A 73 -0.63 -3.40 13.68
CA LYS A 73 -1.83 -4.19 14.03
C LYS A 73 -2.67 -4.48 12.80
N CYS A 74 -2.80 -3.54 11.87
CA CYS A 74 -3.44 -3.75 10.58
C CYS A 74 -2.74 -4.86 9.80
N TYR A 75 -1.40 -4.87 9.80
CA TYR A 75 -0.63 -5.92 9.14
C TYR A 75 -0.97 -7.31 9.69
N LYS A 76 -1.05 -7.45 11.01
CA LYS A 76 -1.39 -8.72 11.66
C LYS A 76 -2.85 -9.14 11.39
N ASP A 77 -3.79 -8.23 11.55
CA ASP A 77 -5.22 -8.54 11.45
C ASP A 77 -5.67 -8.83 10.02
N LEU A 78 -4.96 -8.29 9.03
CA LEU A 78 -5.18 -8.56 7.59
C LEU A 78 -4.40 -9.80 7.09
N GLY A 79 -3.55 -10.40 7.93
CA GLY A 79 -2.81 -11.61 7.58
C GLY A 79 -1.58 -11.36 6.71
N PHE A 80 -1.04 -10.14 6.70
CA PHE A 80 0.24 -9.86 6.05
C PHE A 80 1.34 -10.71 6.67
N LYS A 81 2.21 -11.21 5.80
CA LYS A 81 3.26 -12.17 6.15
C LYS A 81 4.56 -11.45 6.46
N ARG A 82 5.40 -12.09 7.27
CA ARG A 82 6.83 -11.79 7.30
C ARG A 82 7.54 -12.85 6.46
N TYR A 83 8.26 -12.40 5.44
CA TYR A 83 9.13 -13.25 4.66
C TYR A 83 10.25 -13.82 5.54
N THR A 84 10.80 -14.95 5.13
CA THR A 84 12.05 -15.46 5.70
C THR A 84 13.22 -15.05 4.80
N ALA A 85 14.44 -15.08 5.34
CA ALA A 85 15.64 -14.85 4.55
C ALA A 85 15.72 -15.82 3.34
N LEU A 86 15.25 -17.05 3.52
CA LEU A 86 15.23 -18.09 2.49
C LEU A 86 14.25 -17.76 1.35
N SER A 87 13.07 -17.18 1.65
CA SER A 87 12.09 -16.82 0.62
C SER A 87 12.38 -15.47 -0.03
N VAL A 88 12.96 -14.52 0.71
CA VAL A 88 13.14 -13.14 0.22
C VAL A 88 14.33 -12.99 -0.73
N VAL A 89 15.43 -13.72 -0.52
CA VAL A 89 16.65 -13.58 -1.33
C VAL A 89 16.41 -13.99 -2.79
N PRO A 90 15.82 -15.17 -3.09
CA PRO A 90 15.49 -15.54 -4.46
C PRO A 90 14.43 -14.61 -5.07
N ALA A 91 13.43 -14.21 -4.28
CA ALA A 91 12.36 -13.33 -4.73
C ALA A 91 12.86 -11.92 -5.08
N ALA A 92 13.86 -11.40 -4.35
CA ALA A 92 14.50 -10.11 -4.61
C ALA A 92 15.28 -10.08 -5.94
N LEU A 93 15.79 -11.24 -6.39
CA LEU A 93 16.44 -11.40 -7.70
C LEU A 93 15.44 -11.72 -8.83
N GLY A 94 14.16 -11.87 -8.50
CA GLY A 94 13.11 -12.22 -9.43
C GLY A 94 12.88 -11.16 -10.51
N LYS A 95 12.42 -11.60 -11.69
CA LYS A 95 12.16 -10.73 -12.85
C LYS A 95 11.26 -9.54 -12.50
N LYS A 96 10.17 -9.76 -11.75
CA LYS A 96 9.24 -8.69 -11.35
C LYS A 96 9.93 -7.59 -10.53
N VAL A 97 10.83 -7.96 -9.62
CA VAL A 97 11.58 -7.00 -8.79
C VAL A 97 12.56 -6.23 -9.65
N ARG A 98 13.30 -6.89 -10.54
CA ARG A 98 14.23 -6.22 -11.47
C ARG A 98 13.53 -5.28 -12.42
N ASP A 99 12.41 -5.71 -13.01
CA ASP A 99 11.61 -4.89 -13.93
C ASP A 99 11.03 -3.67 -13.20
N GLY A 100 10.49 -3.86 -11.99
CA GLY A 100 9.99 -2.74 -11.17
C GLY A 100 11.10 -1.78 -10.75
N ALA A 101 12.29 -2.28 -10.41
CA ALA A 101 13.45 -1.45 -10.08
C ALA A 101 13.96 -0.66 -11.30
N ALA A 102 13.95 -1.28 -12.49
CA ALA A 102 14.32 -0.59 -13.73
C ALA A 102 13.32 0.53 -14.06
N LYS A 103 12.02 0.28 -13.95
CA LYS A 103 10.97 1.30 -14.13
C LYS A 103 11.10 2.43 -13.11
N ALA A 104 11.25 2.09 -11.83
CA ALA A 104 11.44 3.06 -10.76
C ALA A 104 12.66 3.96 -11.01
N SER A 105 13.80 3.37 -11.37
CA SER A 105 15.02 4.11 -11.70
C SER A 105 14.85 5.01 -12.92
N ALA A 106 14.14 4.56 -13.96
CA ALA A 106 13.83 5.39 -15.14
C ALA A 106 12.99 6.63 -14.77
N GLU A 107 12.17 6.53 -13.72
CA GLU A 107 11.41 7.64 -13.16
C GLU A 107 12.17 8.44 -12.08
N GLY A 108 13.45 8.12 -11.84
CA GLY A 108 14.28 8.78 -10.81
C GLY A 108 13.97 8.38 -9.37
N ILE A 109 13.18 7.31 -9.16
CA ILE A 109 12.81 6.81 -7.84
C ILE A 109 13.93 5.90 -7.33
N GLN A 110 14.59 6.34 -6.26
CA GLN A 110 15.58 5.54 -5.53
C GLN A 110 15.00 4.99 -4.23
N GLY A 111 15.63 3.94 -3.69
CA GLY A 111 15.31 3.37 -2.39
C GLY A 111 16.57 3.11 -1.55
N ASN A 112 16.38 2.93 -0.26
CA ASN A 112 17.43 2.55 0.70
C ASN A 112 17.16 1.12 1.21
N PHE A 113 17.89 0.61 2.20
CA PHE A 113 17.58 -0.67 2.89
C PHE A 113 17.14 -0.49 4.36
N SER A 114 16.72 0.72 4.73
CA SER A 114 16.27 1.04 6.08
C SER A 114 14.87 0.49 6.36
N GLY A 115 14.60 0.12 7.61
CA GLY A 115 13.32 -0.41 8.08
C GLY A 115 13.19 -1.93 7.98
N ASP A 116 11.94 -2.42 8.02
CA ASP A 116 11.63 -3.86 8.03
C ASP A 116 11.68 -4.46 6.61
N LEU A 117 12.81 -5.09 6.25
CA LEU A 117 13.01 -5.69 4.92
C LEU A 117 12.15 -6.93 4.64
N LEU A 118 11.57 -7.52 5.68
CA LEU A 118 10.88 -8.81 5.60
C LEU A 118 9.35 -8.67 5.67
N GLN A 119 8.82 -7.49 5.95
CA GLN A 119 7.38 -7.27 5.99
C GLN A 119 6.79 -7.33 4.56
N SER A 120 5.72 -8.10 4.36
CA SER A 120 4.92 -8.05 3.13
C SER A 120 4.01 -6.83 3.13
N GLY A 121 3.72 -6.32 1.95
CA GLY A 121 2.76 -5.25 1.72
C GLY A 121 1.57 -5.78 0.95
N GLY A 122 0.74 -4.89 0.43
CA GLY A 122 -0.43 -5.27 -0.36
C GLY A 122 -1.52 -4.20 -0.33
N MET A 123 -2.76 -4.60 -0.55
CA MET A 123 -3.87 -3.67 -0.77
C MET A 123 -5.17 -4.21 -0.19
N LEU A 124 -5.96 -3.30 0.37
CA LEU A 124 -7.34 -3.54 0.76
C LEU A 124 -8.21 -2.45 0.15
N ILE A 125 -9.27 -2.83 -0.56
CA ILE A 125 -10.29 -1.90 -1.04
C ILE A 125 -11.58 -2.21 -0.29
N VAL A 126 -12.14 -1.21 0.38
CA VAL A 126 -13.34 -1.34 1.20
C VAL A 126 -14.44 -0.47 0.62
N ALA A 127 -15.65 -1.01 0.52
CA ALA A 127 -16.82 -0.24 0.11
C ALA A 127 -17.20 0.78 1.19
N LYS A 128 -17.93 1.83 0.80
CA LYS A 128 -18.53 2.79 1.73
C LYS A 128 -19.28 2.07 2.86
N GLY A 129 -19.17 2.60 4.08
CA GLY A 129 -19.78 2.06 5.29
C GLY A 129 -19.14 0.77 5.79
N GLY A 130 -18.12 0.23 5.12
CA GLY A 130 -17.54 -1.07 5.47
C GLY A 130 -18.45 -2.25 5.13
N GLU A 131 -19.39 -2.09 4.18
CA GLU A 131 -20.38 -3.11 3.82
C GLU A 131 -19.74 -4.40 3.28
N LYS A 132 -18.65 -4.25 2.51
CA LYS A 132 -17.91 -5.38 1.95
C LYS A 132 -16.48 -5.00 1.62
N VAL A 133 -15.63 -6.03 1.58
CA VAL A 133 -14.32 -5.95 0.95
C VAL A 133 -14.47 -6.13 -0.54
N LEU A 134 -14.00 -5.15 -1.31
CA LEU A 134 -13.99 -5.14 -2.77
C LEU A 134 -12.76 -5.86 -3.32
N LEU A 135 -11.61 -5.70 -2.65
CA LEU A 135 -10.36 -6.35 -3.00
C LEU A 135 -9.51 -6.53 -1.75
N HIS A 136 -8.89 -7.71 -1.59
CA HIS A 136 -7.86 -7.94 -0.58
C HIS A 136 -6.70 -8.71 -1.22
N PHE A 137 -5.55 -8.06 -1.25
CA PHE A 137 -4.34 -8.56 -1.88
C PHE A 137 -3.17 -8.48 -0.89
N ILE A 138 -2.45 -9.59 -0.75
CA ILE A 138 -1.24 -9.70 0.06
C ILE A 138 -0.11 -10.09 -0.89
N GLN A 139 0.99 -9.34 -0.86
CA GLN A 139 2.17 -9.66 -1.65
C GLN A 139 2.77 -10.99 -1.16
N ASP A 140 2.93 -11.95 -2.08
CA ASP A 140 3.72 -13.15 -1.84
C ASP A 140 5.20 -12.90 -2.17
N SER A 141 5.47 -12.02 -3.14
CA SER A 141 6.80 -11.54 -3.50
C SER A 141 6.90 -10.01 -3.40
N PRO A 142 8.07 -9.45 -3.03
CA PRO A 142 8.38 -8.03 -3.09
C PRO A 142 7.94 -7.26 -4.33
N GLY A 143 7.90 -7.92 -5.49
CA GLY A 143 7.58 -7.31 -6.79
C GLY A 143 6.13 -7.46 -7.23
N ASP A 144 5.25 -8.08 -6.42
CA ASP A 144 3.85 -8.24 -6.80
C ASP A 144 3.06 -6.95 -6.58
N ILE A 145 2.25 -6.57 -7.57
CA ILE A 145 1.51 -5.31 -7.59
C ILE A 145 0.11 -5.61 -8.13
N VAL A 146 -0.90 -4.92 -7.62
CA VAL A 146 -2.25 -4.94 -8.18
C VAL A 146 -2.28 -4.01 -9.40
N PRO A 147 -2.63 -4.51 -10.60
CA PRO A 147 -2.75 -3.68 -11.79
C PRO A 147 -3.78 -2.55 -11.62
N LEU A 148 -3.58 -1.42 -12.30
CA LEU A 148 -4.49 -0.27 -12.17
C LEU A 148 -5.91 -0.61 -12.67
N GLU A 149 -6.02 -1.46 -13.70
CA GLU A 149 -7.27 -1.96 -14.23
C GLU A 149 -8.11 -2.73 -13.19
N ASP A 150 -7.46 -3.53 -12.34
CA ASP A 150 -8.14 -4.30 -11.28
C ASP A 150 -8.62 -3.36 -10.17
N ILE A 151 -7.83 -2.33 -9.85
CA ILE A 151 -8.19 -1.30 -8.87
C ILE A 151 -9.37 -0.46 -9.38
N SER A 152 -9.30 0.01 -10.62
CA SER A 152 -10.37 0.77 -11.27
C SER A 152 -11.66 -0.04 -11.36
N SER A 153 -11.56 -1.32 -11.70
CA SER A 153 -12.70 -2.24 -11.75
C SER A 153 -13.32 -2.44 -10.37
N ALA A 154 -12.50 -2.64 -9.33
CA ALA A 154 -12.97 -2.78 -7.96
C ALA A 154 -13.69 -1.52 -7.44
N LEU A 155 -13.20 -0.34 -7.82
CA LEU A 155 -13.77 0.96 -7.45
C LEU A 155 -14.93 1.41 -8.35
N SER A 156 -15.19 0.71 -9.46
CA SER A 156 -16.17 1.13 -10.48
C SER A 156 -15.90 2.55 -11.02
N ILE A 157 -14.63 2.90 -11.23
CA ILE A 157 -14.20 4.19 -11.79
C ILE A 157 -13.65 4.02 -13.21
N SER A 158 -13.83 5.04 -14.05
CA SER A 158 -13.22 5.08 -15.39
C SER A 158 -11.70 5.23 -15.27
N ALA A 159 -10.93 4.36 -15.93
CA ALA A 159 -9.48 4.42 -15.96
C ALA A 159 -8.98 5.57 -16.86
N ASN A 160 -9.18 6.83 -16.45
CA ASN A 160 -8.43 7.95 -17.01
C ASN A 160 -7.14 8.07 -16.21
N VAL A 161 -6.04 7.57 -16.80
CA VAL A 161 -4.71 7.50 -16.17
C VAL A 161 -3.93 8.76 -16.56
N GLU A 162 -3.79 9.70 -15.63
CA GLU A 162 -2.86 10.83 -15.78
C GLU A 162 -1.66 10.66 -14.85
N ALA A 163 -0.56 11.39 -15.08
CA ALA A 163 0.66 11.23 -14.30
C ALA A 163 0.44 11.69 -12.84
N GLY A 164 0.41 10.73 -11.91
CA GLY A 164 0.22 10.95 -10.49
C GLY A 164 1.40 11.65 -9.81
N GLN A 165 1.13 12.29 -8.68
CA GLN A 165 2.14 12.96 -7.88
C GLN A 165 3.10 11.92 -7.26
N LYS A 166 4.42 12.14 -7.40
CA LYS A 166 5.43 11.23 -6.83
C LYS A 166 5.51 11.45 -5.32
N PRO A 167 5.43 10.39 -4.48
CA PRO A 167 5.62 10.54 -3.05
C PRO A 167 7.06 10.99 -2.76
N VAL A 168 7.21 12.15 -2.11
CA VAL A 168 8.52 12.70 -1.72
C VAL A 168 9.01 11.96 -0.48
N CYS A 169 10.19 11.38 -0.59
CA CYS A 169 10.90 10.80 0.53
C CYS A 169 11.85 11.81 1.15
N ASN A 170 11.65 12.15 2.42
CA ASN A 170 12.64 12.84 3.26
C ASN A 170 13.18 11.89 4.34
N ASP A 171 14.26 12.30 5.02
CA ASP A 171 14.96 11.45 6.00
C ASP A 171 14.07 11.03 7.17
N ASP A 172 13.09 11.86 7.56
CA ASP A 172 12.16 11.57 8.67
C ASP A 172 11.17 10.44 8.38
N VAL A 173 10.78 10.27 7.11
CA VAL A 173 9.81 9.27 6.66
C VAL A 173 10.51 7.97 6.20
N CYS A 174 11.73 8.09 5.66
CA CYS A 174 12.40 6.97 4.98
C CYS A 174 13.38 6.17 5.83
N THR A 175 13.64 6.62 7.05
CA THR A 175 14.51 5.95 8.02
C THR A 175 13.75 5.19 9.11
N ARG A 176 12.44 5.45 9.26
CA ARG A 176 11.56 4.81 10.26
C ARG A 176 10.99 3.47 9.78
#